data_AF-A0A8G1RL05-F1
#
_entry.id   AF-A0A8G1RL05-F1
#
_cell.length_a   1.000
_cell.length_b   1.000
_cell.length_c   1.000
_cell.angle_alpha   90.00
_cell.angle_beta   90.00
_cell.angle_gamma   90.00
#
_symmetry.space_group_name_H-M   'P 1'
#
loop_
_entity.id
_entity.type
_entity.pdbx_description
1 polymer ?
#
loop_
_entity_poly.entity_id
_entity_poly.type
_entity_poly.pdbx_seq_one_letter_code
_entity_poly.pdbx_strand_id
1 'polypeptide(L)'
;MESEADSTVQAEVDILMFDYLLCTTIDQLLCHGRAKAEGQKREDHNIEWYLRTIETTRAVLLDPSSLSDDISTKDRLLNFAVIFCHRYALLQNSAPVVTALFLLANFLALCEGEGPGESWPELKDAISAHLIMAAAQEELAAAGIQSTSDYDECIHRVHEAIEEQSPAKGRQGYLKYFQPPSGLSLEVHLRDISNELPATQLARAVVDYLTNLMQSLDPPILLQLERGKLGGLTREETRRLKERVGL
;
A
#
# COMPACT_ATOMS: atom_id res chain seq x y z
N MET A 1 40.31 -15.36 14.04
CA MET A 1 40.04 -13.91 14.02
C MET A 1 39.03 -13.72 12.92
N GLU A 2 37.74 -13.74 13.27
CA GLU A 2 36.70 -13.31 12.34
C GLU A 2 36.97 -11.84 12.06
N SER A 3 37.24 -11.53 10.78
CA SER A 3 37.24 -10.15 10.32
C SER A 3 35.84 -9.63 10.56
N GLU A 4 35.70 -8.63 11.42
CA GLU A 4 34.46 -7.87 11.54
C GLU A 4 34.05 -7.46 10.11
N ALA A 5 32.79 -7.72 9.74
CA ALA A 5 32.31 -7.40 8.42
C ALA A 5 32.48 -5.89 8.20
N ASP A 6 32.92 -5.49 7.00
CA ASP A 6 32.92 -4.07 6.61
C ASP A 6 31.52 -3.51 6.87
N SER A 7 31.43 -2.47 7.71
CA SER A 7 30.15 -1.86 8.11
C SER A 7 29.30 -1.43 6.93
N THR A 8 29.94 -1.09 5.80
CA THR A 8 29.27 -0.73 4.55
C THR A 8 28.59 -1.96 3.93
N VAL A 9 29.32 -3.09 3.88
CA VAL A 9 28.81 -4.36 3.35
C VAL A 9 27.70 -4.90 4.25
N GLN A 10 27.82 -4.75 5.57
CA GLN A 10 26.77 -5.15 6.51
C GLN A 10 25.48 -4.38 6.25
N ALA A 11 25.55 -3.05 6.09
CA ALA A 11 24.38 -2.23 5.79
C ALA A 11 23.72 -2.60 4.46
N GLU A 12 24.50 -2.90 3.42
CA GLU A 12 23.97 -3.39 2.14
C GLU A 12 23.23 -4.73 2.30
N VAL A 13 23.81 -5.68 3.04
CA VAL A 13 23.17 -6.97 3.32
C VAL A 13 21.87 -6.79 4.10
N ASP A 14 21.86 -5.92 5.10
CA ASP A 14 20.67 -5.65 5.91
C ASP A 14 19.52 -5.08 5.06
N ILE A 15 19.83 -4.17 4.12
CA ILE A 15 18.85 -3.65 3.15
C ILE A 15 18.33 -4.78 2.24
N LEU A 16 19.20 -5.64 1.73
CA LEU A 16 18.80 -6.77 0.88
C LEU A 16 17.89 -7.77 1.62
N MET A 17 18.21 -8.06 2.88
CA MET A 17 17.38 -8.93 3.72
C MET A 17 16.02 -8.28 4.01
N PHE A 18 16.01 -6.98 4.32
CA PHE A 18 14.77 -6.26 4.57
C PHE A 18 13.87 -6.25 3.33
N ASP A 19 14.40 -5.93 2.15
CA ASP A 19 13.63 -5.91 0.90
C ASP A 19 13.04 -7.30 0.57
N TYR A 20 13.81 -8.37 0.81
CA TYR A 20 13.32 -9.74 0.65
C TYR A 20 12.16 -10.07 1.60
N LEU A 21 12.34 -9.79 2.89
CA LEU A 21 11.31 -10.04 3.89
C LEU A 21 10.06 -9.21 3.59
N LEU A 22 10.24 -7.95 3.21
CA LEU A 22 9.17 -7.00 2.90
C LEU A 22 8.33 -7.51 1.73
N CYS A 23 8.96 -7.86 0.61
CA CYS A 23 8.26 -8.41 -0.55
C CYS A 23 7.53 -9.73 -0.24
N THR A 24 8.17 -10.62 0.50
CA THR A 24 7.57 -11.91 0.87
C THR A 24 6.35 -11.70 1.79
N THR A 25 6.44 -10.76 2.71
CA THR A 25 5.35 -10.41 3.62
C THR A 25 4.16 -9.81 2.87
N ILE A 26 4.43 -8.89 1.93
CA ILE A 26 3.41 -8.30 1.08
C ILE A 26 2.71 -9.39 0.25
N ASP A 27 3.46 -10.27 -0.40
CA ASP A 27 2.90 -11.37 -1.21
C ASP A 27 1.96 -12.27 -0.39
N GLN A 28 2.38 -12.68 0.81
CA GLN A 28 1.56 -13.47 1.73
C GLN A 28 0.29 -12.73 2.15
N LEU A 29 0.41 -11.44 2.48
CA LEU A 29 -0.72 -10.61 2.90
C LEU A 29 -1.73 -10.41 1.75
N LEU A 30 -1.27 -10.12 0.53
CA LEU A 30 -2.13 -9.96 -0.63
C LEU A 30 -2.83 -11.26 -1.02
N CYS A 31 -2.12 -12.38 -1.00
CA CYS A 31 -2.70 -13.70 -1.24
C CYS A 31 -3.77 -14.05 -0.18
N HIS A 32 -3.52 -13.70 1.08
CA HIS A 32 -4.50 -13.86 2.15
C HIS A 32 -5.72 -12.96 1.99
N GLY A 33 -5.51 -11.68 1.73
CA GLY A 33 -6.58 -10.70 1.48
C GLY A 33 -7.47 -11.13 0.31
N ARG A 34 -6.87 -11.61 -0.78
CA ARG A 34 -7.59 -12.18 -1.94
C ARG A 34 -8.45 -13.36 -1.53
N ALA A 35 -7.86 -14.34 -0.84
CA ALA A 35 -8.58 -15.55 -0.40
C ALA A 35 -9.77 -15.21 0.51
N LYS A 36 -9.60 -14.29 1.47
CA LYS A 36 -10.68 -13.83 2.35
C LYS A 36 -11.76 -13.06 1.61
N ALA A 37 -11.38 -12.18 0.68
CA ALA A 37 -12.32 -11.43 -0.16
C ALA A 37 -13.17 -12.38 -1.05
N GLU A 38 -12.60 -13.52 -1.44
CA GLU A 38 -13.30 -14.58 -2.17
C GLU A 38 -14.07 -15.56 -1.26
N GLY A 39 -14.10 -15.32 0.05
CA GLY A 39 -14.83 -16.14 1.02
C GLY A 39 -14.12 -17.43 1.43
N GLN A 40 -12.84 -17.60 1.10
CA GLN A 40 -12.05 -18.77 1.48
C GLN A 40 -11.60 -18.69 2.94
N LYS A 41 -11.64 -19.83 3.64
CA LYS A 41 -11.07 -19.97 4.98
C LYS A 41 -9.59 -20.36 4.87
N ARG A 42 -8.71 -19.36 4.97
CA ARG A 42 -7.26 -19.57 5.15
C ARG A 42 -6.91 -19.32 6.61
N GLU A 43 -5.97 -20.09 7.16
CA GLU A 43 -5.46 -19.88 8.51
C GLU A 43 -4.52 -18.65 8.55
N ASP A 44 -4.82 -17.72 9.45
CA ASP A 44 -4.15 -16.41 9.55
C ASP A 44 -2.77 -16.48 10.24
N HIS A 45 -2.33 -17.67 10.69
CA HIS A 45 -1.32 -17.82 11.75
C HIS A 45 0.09 -17.36 11.38
N ASN A 46 0.38 -17.19 10.09
CA ASN A 46 1.72 -16.78 9.63
C ASN A 46 1.88 -15.27 9.44
N ILE A 47 0.79 -14.52 9.19
CA ILE A 47 0.90 -13.11 8.74
C ILE A 47 1.36 -12.19 9.86
N GLU A 48 0.79 -12.33 11.06
CA GLU A 48 1.17 -11.56 12.23
C GLU A 48 2.68 -11.70 12.55
N TRP A 49 3.22 -12.92 12.40
CA TRP A 49 4.64 -13.18 12.61
C TRP A 49 5.51 -12.45 11.57
N TYR A 50 5.11 -12.46 10.29
CA TYR A 50 5.81 -11.71 9.26
C TYR A 50 5.78 -10.20 9.54
N LEU A 51 4.63 -9.64 9.92
CA LEU A 51 4.49 -8.21 10.22
C LEU A 51 5.42 -7.78 11.37
N ARG A 52 5.42 -8.51 12.49
CA ARG A 52 6.33 -8.23 13.62
C ARG A 52 7.80 -8.35 13.24
N THR A 53 8.12 -9.30 12.36
CA THR A 53 9.49 -9.47 11.85
C THR A 53 9.90 -8.23 11.08
N ILE A 54 9.07 -7.72 10.17
CA ILE A 54 9.33 -6.48 9.42
C ILE A 54 9.52 -5.29 10.35
N GLU A 55 8.63 -5.10 11.32
CA GLU A 55 8.74 -4.00 12.28
C GLU A 55 10.04 -4.05 13.09
N THR A 56 10.41 -5.25 13.55
CA THR A 56 11.65 -5.46 14.31
C THR A 56 12.88 -5.21 13.43
N THR A 57 12.89 -5.77 12.21
CA THR A 57 13.98 -5.57 11.25
C THR A 57 14.13 -4.10 10.88
N ARG A 58 13.03 -3.38 10.64
CA ARG A 58 13.04 -1.93 10.35
C ARG A 58 13.64 -1.14 11.50
N ALA A 59 13.24 -1.43 12.75
CA ALA A 59 13.70 -0.69 13.91
C ALA A 59 15.17 -0.96 14.28
N VAL A 60 15.66 -2.17 14.01
CA VAL A 60 16.99 -2.62 14.47
C VAL A 60 18.06 -2.47 13.39
N LEU A 61 17.73 -2.74 12.11
CA LEU A 61 18.73 -2.88 11.06
C LEU A 61 18.82 -1.69 10.10
N LEU A 62 17.84 -0.77 10.11
CA LEU A 62 17.73 0.24 9.06
C LEU A 62 17.78 1.67 9.60
N ASP A 63 18.60 2.49 8.93
CA ASP A 63 18.44 3.94 8.93
C ASP A 63 17.37 4.30 7.88
N PRO A 64 16.25 4.95 8.25
CA PRO A 64 15.21 5.32 7.29
C PRO A 64 15.70 6.18 6.12
N SER A 65 16.81 6.91 6.30
CA SER A 65 17.39 7.76 5.25
C SER A 65 18.21 7.02 4.21
N SER A 66 18.48 5.72 4.41
CA SER A 66 19.29 4.90 3.51
C SER A 66 18.47 4.06 2.52
N LEU A 67 17.13 4.05 2.65
CA LEU A 67 16.26 3.26 1.80
C LEU A 67 16.10 3.88 0.41
N SER A 68 16.10 3.04 -0.62
CA SER A 68 15.75 3.47 -1.97
C SER A 68 14.27 3.86 -2.07
N ASP A 69 13.91 4.63 -3.11
CA ASP A 69 12.52 4.98 -3.39
C ASP A 69 11.64 3.74 -3.62
N ASP A 70 12.20 2.69 -4.23
CA ASP A 70 11.53 1.41 -4.48
C ASP A 70 11.18 0.70 -3.16
N ILE A 71 12.14 0.55 -2.25
CA ILE A 71 11.90 -0.06 -0.92
C ILE A 71 10.94 0.80 -0.10
N SER A 72 11.08 2.13 -0.16
CA SER A 72 10.17 3.06 0.51
C SER A 72 8.74 2.97 -0.04
N THR A 73 8.57 2.61 -1.30
CA THR A 73 7.25 2.37 -1.91
C THR A 73 6.66 1.04 -1.46
N LYS A 74 7.46 -0.04 -1.43
CA LYS A 74 7.05 -1.33 -0.85
C LYS A 74 6.65 -1.20 0.61
N ASP A 75 7.35 -0.37 1.39
CA ASP A 75 7.08 -0.14 2.80
C ASP A 75 5.72 0.57 3.01
N ARG A 76 5.46 1.64 2.24
CA ARG A 76 4.16 2.31 2.19
C ARG A 76 3.03 1.37 1.75
N LEU A 77 3.31 0.50 0.78
CA LEU A 77 2.35 -0.49 0.29
C LEU A 77 1.97 -1.47 1.38
N LEU A 78 2.95 -2.05 2.10
CA LEU A 78 2.69 -2.94 3.22
C LEU A 78 1.88 -2.23 4.31
N ASN A 79 2.26 -1.01 4.68
CA ASN A 79 1.55 -0.23 5.69
C ASN A 79 0.08 -0.03 5.32
N PHE A 80 -0.20 0.43 4.10
CA PHE A 80 -1.57 0.60 3.60
C PHE A 80 -2.33 -0.74 3.57
N ALA A 81 -1.70 -1.82 3.10
CA ALA A 81 -2.32 -3.15 3.02
C ALA A 81 -2.75 -3.67 4.41
N VAL A 82 -1.91 -3.48 5.43
CA VAL A 82 -2.22 -3.87 6.81
C VAL A 82 -3.39 -3.05 7.36
N ILE A 83 -3.35 -1.72 7.21
CA ILE A 83 -4.41 -0.81 7.65
C ILE A 83 -5.74 -1.18 6.97
N PHE A 84 -5.72 -1.44 5.66
CA PHE A 84 -6.88 -1.88 4.90
C PHE A 84 -7.43 -3.20 5.42
N CYS A 85 -6.56 -4.20 5.59
CA CYS A 85 -6.99 -5.52 6.05
C CYS A 85 -7.61 -5.49 7.45
N HIS A 86 -7.12 -4.65 8.35
CA HIS A 86 -7.76 -4.46 9.66
C HIS A 86 -9.13 -3.80 9.54
N ARG A 87 -9.25 -2.72 8.77
CA ARG A 87 -10.53 -2.00 8.62
C ARG A 87 -11.64 -2.90 8.06
N TYR A 88 -11.31 -3.75 7.09
CA TYR A 88 -12.27 -4.66 6.44
C TYR A 88 -12.32 -6.05 7.08
N ALA A 89 -11.81 -6.21 8.31
CA ALA A 89 -11.82 -7.47 9.08
C ALA A 89 -11.25 -8.68 8.32
N LEU A 90 -10.26 -8.44 7.46
CA LEU A 90 -9.52 -9.48 6.73
C LEU A 90 -8.42 -10.10 7.60
N LEU A 91 -8.06 -9.46 8.73
CA LEU A 91 -7.17 -9.96 9.77
C LEU A 91 -7.91 -10.09 11.11
N GLN A 92 -7.59 -11.14 11.88
CA GLN A 92 -8.27 -11.48 13.14
C GLN A 92 -7.92 -10.60 14.34
N ASN A 93 -6.80 -9.85 14.30
CA ASN A 93 -6.37 -9.03 15.42
C ASN A 93 -7.03 -7.65 15.39
N SER A 94 -7.68 -7.31 16.51
CA SER A 94 -8.38 -6.05 16.76
C SER A 94 -7.40 -4.88 16.86
N ALA A 95 -6.96 -4.36 15.72
CA ALA A 95 -6.38 -3.03 15.66
C ALA A 95 -7.44 -1.98 16.07
N PRO A 96 -7.02 -0.77 16.51
CA PRO A 96 -7.96 0.34 16.71
C PRO A 96 -8.83 0.54 15.47
N VAL A 97 -10.04 1.07 15.67
CA VAL A 97 -10.95 1.41 14.56
C VAL A 97 -10.23 2.39 13.63
N VAL A 98 -9.76 1.87 12.51
CA VAL A 98 -9.13 2.64 11.43
C VAL A 98 -10.22 3.44 10.74
N THR A 99 -10.14 4.77 10.76
CA THR A 99 -11.10 5.64 10.03
C THR A 99 -10.85 5.58 8.53
N ALA A 100 -11.88 5.85 7.73
CA ALA A 100 -11.75 5.95 6.28
C ALA A 100 -10.82 7.10 5.89
N LEU A 101 -10.81 8.19 6.66
CA LEU A 101 -9.90 9.32 6.45
C LEU A 101 -8.42 8.89 6.59
N PHE A 102 -8.09 8.13 7.64
CA PHE A 102 -6.72 7.65 7.84
C PHE A 102 -6.31 6.67 6.74
N LEU A 103 -7.21 5.78 6.33
CA LEU A 103 -6.98 4.86 5.22
C LEU A 103 -6.78 5.61 3.89
N LEU A 104 -7.58 6.65 3.64
CA LEU A 104 -7.47 7.52 2.46
C LEU A 104 -6.13 8.25 2.41
N ALA A 105 -5.70 8.86 3.52
CA ALA A 105 -4.41 9.55 3.58
C ALA A 105 -3.25 8.61 3.24
N ASN A 106 -3.25 7.38 3.77
CA ASN A 106 -2.25 6.37 3.45
C ASN A 106 -2.33 5.90 1.99
N PHE A 107 -3.53 5.76 1.43
CA PHE A 107 -3.71 5.41 0.01
C PHE A 107 -3.16 6.50 -0.92
N LEU A 108 -3.46 7.77 -0.64
CA LEU A 108 -2.97 8.89 -1.43
C LEU A 108 -1.44 9.00 -1.34
N ALA A 109 -0.85 8.82 -0.15
CA ALA A 109 0.60 8.80 0.03
C ALA A 109 1.29 7.64 -0.72
N LEU A 110 0.63 6.49 -0.85
CA LEU A 110 1.09 5.38 -1.68
C LEU A 110 1.04 5.76 -3.18
N CYS A 111 -0.11 6.29 -3.61
CA CYS A 111 -0.36 6.77 -4.97
C CYS A 111 0.59 7.88 -5.44
N GLU A 112 1.12 8.69 -4.53
CA GLU A 112 2.08 9.76 -4.84
C GLU A 112 3.51 9.24 -5.07
N GLY A 113 3.81 8.05 -4.55
CA GLY A 113 5.07 7.34 -4.77
C GLY A 113 5.20 6.65 -6.11
N GLU A 114 4.11 6.55 -6.87
CA GLU A 114 4.10 5.91 -8.18
C GLU A 114 5.04 6.64 -9.17
N GLY A 115 5.89 5.88 -9.86
CA GLY A 115 6.69 6.39 -10.96
C GLY A 115 5.80 6.81 -12.14
N PRO A 116 6.27 7.73 -13.02
CA PRO A 116 5.47 8.32 -14.10
C PRO A 116 4.98 7.34 -15.19
N GLY A 117 5.24 6.04 -15.08
CA GLY A 117 4.96 5.02 -16.09
C GLY A 117 3.83 4.03 -15.76
N GLU A 118 3.34 3.98 -14.52
CA GLU A 118 2.29 3.06 -14.11
C GLU A 118 0.98 3.79 -14.00
N SER A 119 0.01 3.45 -14.85
CA SER A 119 -1.32 4.00 -14.71
C SER A 119 -2.36 2.88 -14.74
N TRP A 120 -2.91 2.61 -13.56
CA TRP A 120 -4.26 2.06 -13.39
C TRP A 120 -5.16 3.20 -12.90
N PRO A 121 -5.32 4.28 -13.70
CA PRO A 121 -5.94 5.51 -13.22
C PRO A 121 -7.40 5.28 -12.84
N GLU A 122 -8.12 4.45 -13.60
CA GLU A 122 -9.51 4.09 -13.32
C GLU A 122 -9.65 3.40 -11.95
N LEU A 123 -8.81 2.40 -11.67
CA LEU A 123 -8.85 1.67 -10.41
C LEU A 123 -8.45 2.55 -9.22
N LYS A 124 -7.42 3.38 -9.41
CA LYS A 124 -6.96 4.37 -8.43
C LYS A 124 -8.06 5.40 -8.15
N ASP A 125 -8.72 5.91 -9.17
CA ASP A 125 -9.76 6.92 -9.06
C ASP A 125 -10.99 6.35 -8.36
N ALA A 126 -11.41 5.14 -8.72
CA ALA A 126 -12.53 4.45 -8.09
C ALA A 126 -12.27 4.14 -6.61
N ILE A 127 -11.08 3.63 -6.25
CA ILE A 127 -10.70 3.41 -4.85
C ILE A 127 -10.66 4.74 -4.09
N SER A 128 -10.05 5.77 -4.66
CA SER A 128 -9.95 7.10 -4.03
C SER A 128 -11.34 7.67 -3.74
N ALA A 129 -12.23 7.67 -4.74
CA ALA A 129 -13.60 8.15 -4.59
C ALA A 129 -14.37 7.37 -3.53
N HIS A 130 -14.21 6.03 -3.50
CA HIS A 130 -14.85 5.19 -2.51
C HIS A 130 -14.41 5.55 -1.08
N LEU A 131 -13.10 5.74 -0.88
CA LEU A 131 -12.55 6.10 0.43
C LEU A 131 -12.93 7.52 0.87
N ILE A 132 -13.00 8.48 -0.06
CA ILE A 132 -13.50 9.84 0.22
C ILE A 132 -14.96 9.79 0.67
N MET A 133 -15.82 9.06 -0.05
CA MET A 133 -17.22 8.90 0.31
C MET A 133 -17.38 8.20 1.67
N ALA A 134 -16.56 7.18 1.96
CA ALA A 134 -16.57 6.52 3.26
C ALA A 134 -16.14 7.47 4.40
N ALA A 135 -15.14 8.33 4.17
CA ALA A 135 -14.69 9.32 5.15
C ALA A 135 -15.75 10.40 5.39
N ALA A 136 -16.38 10.91 4.33
CA ALA A 136 -17.47 11.88 4.45
C ALA A 136 -18.69 11.28 5.17
N GLN A 137 -18.99 10.00 4.95
CA GLN A 137 -20.06 9.30 5.66
C GLN A 137 -19.77 9.13 7.16
N GLU A 138 -18.52 8.86 7.54
CA GLU A 138 -18.11 8.79 8.94
C GLU A 138 -18.20 10.16 9.63
N GLU A 139 -17.78 11.22 8.95
CA GLU A 139 -17.88 12.60 9.42
C GLU A 139 -19.35 13.01 9.63
N LEU A 140 -20.22 12.70 8.66
CA LEU A 140 -21.65 12.96 8.77
C LEU A 140 -22.28 12.22 9.95
N ALA A 141 -21.92 10.94 10.13
CA ALA A 141 -22.42 10.12 11.23
C ALA A 141 -21.96 10.67 12.59
N ALA A 142 -20.73 11.19 12.68
CA ALA A 142 -20.21 11.83 13.88
C ALA A 142 -20.90 13.17 14.20
N ALA A 143 -21.28 13.93 13.16
CA ALA A 143 -21.97 15.21 13.31
C ALA A 143 -23.47 15.06 13.67
N GLY A 144 -24.07 13.87 13.46
CA GLY A 144 -25.47 13.59 13.78
C GLY A 144 -26.48 14.28 12.85
N ILE A 145 -26.08 14.66 11.63
CA ILE A 145 -26.86 15.45 10.67
C ILE A 145 -27.32 14.56 9.49
N GLN A 146 -28.43 14.88 8.82
CA GLN A 146 -29.12 13.99 7.86
C GLN A 146 -29.43 14.60 6.48
N SER A 147 -28.98 15.81 6.14
CA SER A 147 -29.30 16.42 4.82
C SER A 147 -28.18 16.28 3.78
N THR A 148 -28.54 16.37 2.50
CA THR A 148 -27.59 16.29 1.37
C THR A 148 -26.63 17.49 1.30
N SER A 149 -27.08 18.68 1.74
CA SER A 149 -26.21 19.87 1.85
C SER A 149 -25.07 19.65 2.85
N ASP A 150 -25.26 18.75 3.81
CA ASP A 150 -24.26 18.43 4.83
C ASP A 150 -23.20 17.46 4.30
N TYR A 151 -23.52 16.71 3.22
CA TYR A 151 -22.60 15.74 2.64
C TYR A 151 -21.46 16.42 1.86
N ASP A 152 -21.79 17.42 1.03
CA ASP A 152 -20.80 18.26 0.35
C ASP A 152 -19.88 18.98 1.35
N GLU A 153 -20.43 19.46 2.48
CA GLU A 153 -19.64 20.04 3.57
C GLU A 153 -18.70 19.01 4.22
N CYS A 154 -19.18 17.78 4.47
CA CYS A 154 -18.33 16.71 4.98
C CYS A 154 -17.19 16.36 4.00
N ILE A 155 -17.46 16.34 2.69
CA ILE A 155 -16.42 16.13 1.67
C ILE A 155 -15.37 17.26 1.71
N HIS A 156 -15.80 18.52 1.92
CA HIS A 156 -14.87 19.64 2.09
C HIS A 156 -14.00 19.49 3.33
N ARG A 157 -14.56 19.07 4.47
CA ARG A 157 -13.77 18.79 5.68
C ARG A 157 -12.78 17.65 5.49
N VAL A 158 -13.17 16.60 4.77
CA VAL A 158 -12.26 15.51 4.37
C VAL A 158 -11.11 16.07 3.54
N HIS A 159 -11.38 16.95 2.58
CA HIS A 159 -10.34 17.61 1.79
C HIS A 159 -9.37 18.41 2.66
N GLU A 160 -9.86 19.27 3.54
CA GLU A 160 -9.03 20.06 4.46
C GLU A 160 -8.18 19.15 5.36
N ALA A 161 -8.76 18.09 5.91
CA ALA A 161 -8.04 17.17 6.78
C ALA A 161 -6.94 16.37 6.06
N ILE A 162 -7.12 16.07 4.76
CA ILE A 162 -6.07 15.46 3.93
C ILE A 162 -4.93 16.45 3.69
N GLU A 163 -5.24 17.72 3.41
CA GLU A 163 -4.22 18.76 3.25
C GLU A 163 -3.41 18.97 4.54
N GLU A 164 -4.04 18.89 5.71
CA GLU A 164 -3.37 18.97 7.01
C GLU A 164 -2.50 17.74 7.30
N GLN A 165 -2.94 16.54 6.89
CA GLN A 165 -2.22 15.28 7.13
C GLN A 165 -1.14 14.98 6.09
N SER A 166 -1.18 15.60 4.92
CA SER A 166 -0.22 15.32 3.85
C SER A 166 1.13 16.00 4.12
N PRO A 167 2.24 15.23 4.24
CA PRO A 167 3.58 15.79 4.37
C PRO A 167 4.10 16.43 3.07
N ALA A 168 3.40 16.28 1.94
CA ALA A 168 3.84 16.72 0.62
C ALA A 168 3.00 17.90 0.11
N LYS A 169 3.39 19.13 0.48
CA LYS A 169 2.97 20.34 -0.25
C LYS A 169 3.49 20.26 -1.70
N GLY A 170 2.67 19.84 -2.66
CA GLY A 170 2.98 20.03 -4.08
C GLY A 170 2.47 19.01 -5.10
N ARG A 171 1.92 17.86 -4.69
CA ARG A 171 1.36 16.87 -5.65
C ARG A 171 -0.16 16.80 -5.51
N GLN A 172 -0.83 17.60 -6.33
CA GLN A 172 -2.27 17.86 -6.28
C GLN A 172 -3.11 16.92 -7.16
N GLY A 173 -2.58 15.73 -7.52
CA GLY A 173 -3.27 14.81 -8.44
C GLY A 173 -4.65 14.35 -7.94
N TYR A 174 -4.86 14.35 -6.62
CA TYR A 174 -6.13 14.03 -5.98
C TYR A 174 -7.12 15.22 -5.97
N LEU A 175 -6.68 16.46 -6.24
CA LEU A 175 -7.57 17.62 -6.25
C LEU A 175 -8.68 17.50 -7.29
N LYS A 176 -8.45 16.72 -8.35
CA LYS A 176 -9.46 16.43 -9.37
C LYS A 176 -10.75 15.84 -8.76
N TYR A 177 -10.65 15.09 -7.66
CA TYR A 177 -11.81 14.51 -6.98
C TYR A 177 -12.64 15.56 -6.24
N PHE A 178 -12.02 16.69 -5.89
CA PHE A 178 -12.64 17.81 -5.18
C PHE A 178 -13.00 18.97 -6.13
N GLN A 179 -12.94 18.73 -7.45
CA GLN A 179 -13.24 19.72 -8.49
C GLN A 179 -14.26 19.13 -9.49
N PRO A 180 -15.56 19.12 -9.14
CA PRO A 180 -16.58 18.51 -9.98
C PRO A 180 -16.75 19.30 -11.30
N PRO A 181 -17.19 18.66 -12.39
CA PRO A 181 -17.56 19.37 -13.61
C PRO A 181 -18.66 20.41 -13.35
N SER A 182 -18.69 21.48 -14.14
CA SER A 182 -19.61 22.60 -13.91
C SER A 182 -21.07 22.16 -13.81
N GLY A 183 -21.72 22.53 -12.72
CA GLY A 183 -23.14 22.24 -12.46
C GLY A 183 -23.41 20.90 -11.74
N LEU A 184 -22.38 20.10 -11.47
CA LEU A 184 -22.48 18.90 -10.62
C LEU A 184 -22.07 19.23 -9.18
N SER A 185 -22.76 18.64 -8.19
CA SER A 185 -22.31 18.68 -6.80
C SER A 185 -21.13 17.72 -6.58
N LEU A 186 -20.38 17.94 -5.50
CA LEU A 186 -19.25 17.08 -5.11
C LEU A 186 -19.72 15.66 -4.80
N GLU A 187 -20.81 15.52 -4.04
CA GLU A 187 -21.44 14.26 -3.72
C GLU A 187 -21.78 13.45 -4.98
N VAL A 188 -22.42 14.08 -5.98
CA VAL A 188 -22.82 13.38 -7.21
C VAL A 188 -21.59 12.99 -8.02
N HIS A 189 -20.62 13.90 -8.17
CA HIS A 189 -19.38 13.61 -8.89
C HIS A 189 -18.60 12.42 -8.31
N LEU A 190 -18.38 12.41 -7.00
CA LEU A 190 -17.68 11.33 -6.30
C LEU A 190 -18.48 10.03 -6.29
N ARG A 191 -19.80 10.12 -6.18
CA ARG A 191 -20.69 8.96 -6.27
C ARG A 191 -20.61 8.32 -7.65
N ASP A 192 -20.59 9.11 -8.72
CA ASP A 192 -20.48 8.59 -10.09
C ASP A 192 -19.17 7.82 -10.29
N ILE A 193 -18.04 8.36 -9.83
CA ILE A 193 -16.74 7.67 -9.86
C ILE A 193 -16.77 6.41 -8.98
N SER A 194 -17.30 6.52 -7.75
CA SER A 194 -17.38 5.39 -6.81
C SER A 194 -18.28 4.26 -7.33
N ASN A 195 -19.33 4.58 -8.11
CA ASN A 195 -20.23 3.59 -8.69
C ASN A 195 -19.55 2.69 -9.74
N GLU A 196 -18.40 3.10 -10.30
CA GLU A 196 -17.57 2.22 -11.15
C GLU A 196 -17.03 1.02 -10.36
N LEU A 197 -16.93 1.14 -9.02
CA LEU A 197 -16.48 0.09 -8.12
C LEU A 197 -17.50 -0.19 -6.99
N PRO A 198 -18.35 -1.22 -7.15
CA PRO A 198 -19.29 -1.61 -6.10
C PRO A 198 -18.57 -1.88 -4.77
N ALA A 199 -19.19 -1.49 -3.65
CA ALA A 199 -18.61 -1.68 -2.31
C ALA A 199 -18.20 -3.13 -2.01
N THR A 200 -18.95 -4.10 -2.55
CA THR A 200 -18.65 -5.53 -2.43
C THR A 200 -17.38 -5.96 -3.15
N GLN A 201 -16.90 -5.16 -4.11
CA GLN A 201 -15.70 -5.41 -4.89
C GLN A 201 -14.49 -4.60 -4.42
N LEU A 202 -14.67 -3.64 -3.51
CA LEU A 202 -13.59 -2.77 -3.04
C LEU A 202 -12.37 -3.55 -2.53
N ALA A 203 -12.58 -4.58 -1.71
CA ALA A 203 -11.50 -5.40 -1.19
C ALA A 203 -10.69 -6.07 -2.30
N ARG A 204 -11.37 -6.60 -3.32
CA ARG A 204 -10.72 -7.20 -4.49
C ARG A 204 -9.98 -6.15 -5.32
N ALA A 205 -10.61 -5.01 -5.58
CA ALA A 205 -10.00 -3.91 -6.33
C ALA A 205 -8.73 -3.37 -5.66
N VAL A 206 -8.75 -3.21 -4.34
CA VAL A 206 -7.58 -2.81 -3.58
C VAL A 206 -6.48 -3.87 -3.66
N VAL A 207 -6.81 -5.15 -3.49
CA VAL A 207 -5.82 -6.23 -3.63
C VAL A 207 -5.23 -6.28 -5.05
N ASP A 208 -6.05 -6.11 -6.09
CA ASP A 208 -5.61 -6.08 -7.47
C ASP A 208 -4.70 -4.87 -7.76
N TYR A 209 -5.06 -3.68 -7.25
CA TYR A 209 -4.23 -2.48 -7.33
C TYR A 209 -2.85 -2.69 -6.67
N LEU A 210 -2.82 -3.20 -5.43
CA LEU A 210 -1.58 -3.44 -4.71
C LEU A 210 -0.74 -4.55 -5.35
N THR A 211 -1.39 -5.57 -5.92
CA THR A 211 -0.71 -6.63 -6.68
C THR A 211 -0.03 -6.04 -7.91
N ASN A 212 -0.74 -5.20 -8.66
CA ASN A 212 -0.19 -4.58 -9.85
C ASN A 212 0.97 -3.65 -9.49
N LEU A 213 0.84 -2.86 -8.42
CA LEU A 213 1.92 -1.99 -7.92
C LEU A 213 3.14 -2.81 -7.48
N MET A 214 2.97 -3.95 -6.81
CA MET A 214 4.10 -4.83 -6.50
C MET A 214 4.79 -5.42 -7.73
N GLN A 215 4.06 -5.64 -8.82
CA GLN A 215 4.61 -6.21 -10.06
C GLN A 215 5.41 -5.21 -10.87
N SER A 216 5.18 -3.91 -10.65
CA SER A 216 5.92 -2.86 -11.33
C SER A 216 7.20 -2.43 -10.63
N LEU A 217 7.29 -2.70 -9.33
CA LEU A 217 8.48 -2.49 -8.51
C LEU A 217 9.56 -3.55 -8.77
N ASP A 218 10.82 -3.21 -8.46
CA ASP A 218 11.94 -4.10 -8.71
C ASP A 218 11.88 -5.32 -7.77
N PRO A 219 12.01 -6.56 -8.27
CA PRO A 219 12.04 -7.72 -7.39
C PRO A 219 13.32 -7.72 -6.54
N PRO A 220 13.29 -8.11 -5.25
CA PRO A 220 14.49 -8.14 -4.41
C PRO A 220 15.56 -9.06 -4.98
N ILE A 221 16.83 -8.65 -4.89
CA ILE A 221 17.98 -9.44 -5.39
C ILE A 221 17.97 -10.85 -4.79
N LEU A 222 17.70 -11.01 -3.49
CA LEU A 222 17.66 -12.32 -2.84
C LEU A 222 16.54 -13.21 -3.41
N LEU A 223 15.37 -12.62 -3.74
CA LEU A 223 14.26 -13.35 -4.35
C LEU A 223 14.60 -13.77 -5.79
N GLN A 224 15.32 -12.92 -6.53
CA GLN A 224 15.81 -13.25 -7.88
C GLN A 224 16.82 -14.41 -7.86
N LEU A 225 17.71 -14.44 -6.87
CA LEU A 225 18.67 -15.52 -6.66
C LEU A 225 18.00 -16.84 -6.28
N GLU A 226 16.99 -16.79 -5.41
CA GLU A 226 16.15 -17.94 -5.05
C GLU A 226 15.46 -18.53 -6.29
N ARG A 227 14.92 -17.67 -7.16
CA ARG A 227 14.24 -18.07 -8.41
C ARG A 227 15.20 -18.45 -9.55
N GLY A 228 16.52 -18.32 -9.34
CA GLY A 228 17.55 -18.73 -10.29
C GLY A 228 17.72 -17.81 -11.51
N LYS A 229 17.27 -16.55 -11.44
CA LYS A 229 17.49 -15.57 -12.50
C LYS A 229 17.73 -14.18 -11.90
N LEU A 230 18.99 -13.78 -11.82
CA LEU A 230 19.38 -12.43 -11.43
C LEU A 230 19.21 -11.45 -12.61
N GLY A 231 18.74 -10.24 -12.32
CA GLY A 231 18.54 -9.16 -13.28
C GLY A 231 19.82 -8.86 -14.06
N GLY A 232 19.67 -8.63 -15.36
CA GLY A 232 20.80 -8.44 -16.26
C GLY A 232 21.56 -9.72 -16.66
N LEU A 233 21.24 -10.88 -16.06
CA LEU A 233 21.85 -12.18 -16.39
C LEU A 233 20.83 -13.17 -16.97
N THR A 234 21.33 -14.08 -17.81
CA THR A 234 20.61 -15.32 -18.16
C THR A 234 20.60 -16.28 -16.97
N ARG A 235 19.73 -17.30 -17.02
CA ARG A 235 19.70 -18.37 -16.00
C ARG A 235 21.03 -19.13 -15.90
N GLU A 236 21.68 -19.36 -17.04
CA GLU A 236 22.96 -20.05 -17.09
C GLU A 236 24.09 -19.18 -16.50
N GLU A 237 24.11 -17.88 -16.79
CA GLU A 237 25.04 -16.95 -16.16
C GLU A 237 24.80 -16.82 -14.66
N THR A 238 23.53 -16.78 -14.23
CA THR A 238 23.16 -16.79 -12.80
C THR A 238 23.65 -18.08 -12.13
N ARG A 239 23.47 -19.24 -12.75
CA ARG A 239 23.97 -20.53 -12.24
C ARG A 239 25.49 -20.52 -12.08
N ARG A 240 26.22 -20.06 -13.10
CA ARG A 240 27.68 -19.94 -13.05
C ARG A 240 28.14 -18.96 -11.98
N LEU A 241 27.42 -17.86 -11.78
CA LEU A 241 27.70 -16.92 -10.70
C LEU A 241 27.54 -17.59 -9.33
N LYS A 242 26.40 -18.24 -9.09
CA LYS A 242 26.12 -18.97 -7.85
C LYS A 242 27.20 -20.01 -7.52
N GLU A 243 27.59 -20.83 -8.50
CA GLU A 243 28.67 -21.82 -8.35
C GLU A 243 30.02 -21.18 -7.99
N ARG A 244 30.34 -20.02 -8.56
CA ARG A 244 31.58 -19.29 -8.28
C ARG A 244 31.63 -18.70 -6.87
N VAL A 245 30.47 -18.33 -6.30
CA VAL A 245 30.39 -17.70 -4.97
C VAL A 245 29.91 -18.65 -3.87
N GLY A 246 29.62 -19.92 -4.21
CA GLY A 246 29.22 -20.96 -3.26
C GLY A 246 27.75 -20.93 -2.82
N LEU A 247 26.84 -20.49 -3.70
CA LEU A 247 25.38 -20.42 -3.48
C LEU A 247 24.58 -21.44 -4.31
#